data_AF-A0A0F3PI64-F1
#
_entry.id   AF-A0A0F3PI64-F1
#
_cell.length_a   1.000
_cell.length_b   1.000
_cell.length_c   1.000
_cell.angle_alpha   90.00
_cell.angle_beta   90.00
_cell.angle_gamma   90.00
#
_symmetry.space_group_name_H-M   'P 1'
#
loop_
_entity.id
_entity.type
_entity.pdbx_description
1 polymer ?
#
loop_
_entity_poly.entity_id
_entity_poly.type
_entity_poly.pdbx_seq_one_letter_code
_entity_poly.pdbx_strand_id
1 'polypeptide(L)'
;MYLLKYASQEQEPPKEIKNEIVLSAYASLEQYKWTEQEHDDYFRAEMAIQQEIDKFEEKFNAGMEKGIEKEKIETAKEMLIENGPIEQIARYTTKLTIEEIKKLKAEKYKV
;
A
#
# COMPACT_ATOMS: atom_id res chain seq x y z
N MET A 1 42.59 -13.91 7.41
CA MET A 1 41.16 -14.24 7.58
C MET A 1 40.83 -14.21 9.08
N TYR A 2 40.73 -13.00 9.66
CA TYR A 2 40.60 -12.82 11.13
C TYR A 2 39.18 -13.11 11.60
N LEU A 3 38.18 -12.60 10.88
CA LEU A 3 36.75 -12.79 11.14
C LEU A 3 36.37 -14.27 11.32
N LEU A 4 36.75 -15.13 10.37
CA LEU A 4 36.39 -16.56 10.41
C LEU A 4 37.13 -17.36 11.48
N LYS A 5 38.27 -16.86 11.97
CA LYS A 5 39.04 -17.51 13.02
C LYS A 5 38.46 -17.24 14.42
N TYR A 6 37.83 -16.08 14.61
CA TYR A 6 37.28 -15.64 15.90
C TYR A 6 35.76 -15.46 15.87
N ALA A 7 35.08 -15.83 14.78
CA ALA A 7 33.63 -15.69 14.61
C ALA A 7 32.80 -16.30 15.74
N SER A 8 33.28 -17.40 16.34
CA SER A 8 32.61 -18.06 17.47
C SER A 8 32.77 -17.31 18.81
N GLN A 9 33.69 -16.36 18.90
CA GLN A 9 34.02 -15.58 20.10
C GLN A 9 33.63 -14.11 19.99
N GLU A 10 33.39 -13.60 18.78
CA GLU A 10 32.97 -12.22 18.54
C GLU A 10 31.43 -12.11 18.52
N GLN A 11 30.89 -11.47 19.56
CA GLN A 11 29.46 -11.21 19.68
C GLN A 11 29.03 -10.00 18.85
N GLU A 12 29.81 -8.92 18.89
CA GLU A 12 29.54 -7.66 18.20
C GLU A 12 30.74 -7.21 17.36
N PRO A 13 30.53 -6.44 16.28
CA PRO A 13 31.61 -5.80 15.55
C PRO A 13 32.36 -4.83 16.46
N PRO A 14 33.72 -4.83 16.45
CA PRO A 14 34.50 -3.81 17.17
C PRO A 14 34.08 -2.39 16.78
N LYS A 15 33.94 -1.50 17.78
CA LYS A 15 33.42 -0.12 17.61
C LYS A 15 34.20 0.76 16.62
N GLU A 16 35.45 0.37 16.33
CA GLU A 16 36.33 1.06 15.39
C GLU A 16 36.07 0.68 13.92
N ILE A 17 35.37 -0.43 13.68
CA ILE A 17 35.04 -0.89 12.32
C ILE A 17 33.88 -0.05 11.78
N LYS A 18 34.20 0.80 10.81
CA LYS A 18 33.22 1.55 10.01
C LYS A 18 33.01 0.98 8.62
N ASN A 19 33.63 -0.16 8.33
CA ASN A 19 33.55 -0.78 7.02
C ASN A 19 32.17 -1.45 6.85
N GLU A 20 31.38 -0.95 5.89
CA GLU A 20 30.00 -1.38 5.65
C GLU A 20 29.88 -2.87 5.31
N ILE A 21 30.84 -3.43 4.55
CA ILE A 21 30.83 -4.85 4.17
C ILE A 21 30.99 -5.72 5.42
N VAL A 22 31.89 -5.33 6.33
CA VAL A 22 32.11 -6.05 7.57
C VAL A 22 30.88 -5.95 8.47
N LEU A 23 30.29 -4.76 8.62
CA LEU A 23 29.08 -4.56 9.43
C LEU A 23 27.87 -5.36 8.89
N SER A 24 27.69 -5.38 7.57
CA SER A 24 26.65 -6.20 6.92
C SER A 24 26.84 -7.69 7.18
N ALA A 25 28.09 -8.19 7.20
CA ALA A 25 28.37 -9.58 7.52
C ALA A 25 28.01 -9.92 8.97
N TYR A 26 28.23 -9.03 9.94
CA TYR A 26 27.79 -9.24 11.32
C TYR A 26 26.26 -9.26 11.44
N ALA A 27 25.56 -8.35 10.75
CA ALA A 27 24.09 -8.32 10.74
C ALA A 27 23.49 -9.62 10.18
N SER A 28 24.08 -10.19 9.13
CA SER A 28 23.64 -11.49 8.59
C SER A 28 23.91 -12.65 9.54
N LEU A 29 24.95 -12.56 10.38
CA LEU A 29 25.29 -13.60 11.35
C LEU A 29 24.48 -13.49 12.64
N GLU A 30 23.94 -12.30 12.94
CA GLU A 30 23.15 -12.04 14.15
C GLU A 30 21.92 -12.95 14.25
N GLN A 31 21.23 -13.19 13.12
CA GLN A 31 20.08 -14.07 13.06
C GLN A 31 20.41 -15.52 13.47
N TYR A 32 21.62 -16.01 13.19
CA TYR A 32 22.04 -17.36 13.59
C TYR A 32 22.37 -17.48 15.09
N LYS A 33 22.40 -16.35 15.80
CA LYS A 33 22.70 -16.28 17.23
C LYS A 33 21.43 -16.16 18.08
N TRP A 34 20.27 -15.94 17.46
CA TRP A 34 19.01 -15.79 18.16
C TRP A 34 18.58 -17.11 18.80
N THR A 35 17.99 -17.00 19.99
CA THR A 35 17.21 -18.07 20.59
C THR A 35 15.93 -18.31 19.78
N GLU A 36 15.34 -19.50 19.96
CA GLU A 36 14.04 -19.83 19.33
C GLU A 36 12.97 -18.77 19.67
N GLN A 37 12.97 -18.27 20.90
CA GLN A 37 12.06 -17.22 21.35
C GLN A 37 12.29 -15.89 20.61
N GLU A 38 13.55 -15.47 20.43
CA GLU A 38 13.89 -14.24 19.70
C GLU A 38 13.52 -14.34 18.22
N HIS A 39 13.72 -15.51 17.61
CA HIS A 39 13.24 -15.80 16.26
C HIS A 39 11.71 -15.68 16.15
N ASP A 40 10.98 -16.29 17.07
CA ASP A 40 9.53 -16.24 17.13
C ASP A 40 9.02 -14.81 17.30
N ASP A 41 9.63 -14.03 18.19
CA ASP A 41 9.26 -12.64 18.43
C ASP A 41 9.54 -11.75 17.22
N TYR A 42 10.68 -11.95 16.55
CA TYR A 42 11.00 -11.26 15.29
C TYR A 42 9.96 -11.58 14.20
N PHE A 43 9.66 -12.87 14.01
CA PHE A 43 8.70 -13.30 13.00
C PHE A 43 7.29 -12.77 13.27
N ARG A 44 6.86 -12.74 14.55
CA ARG A 44 5.59 -12.12 14.94
C ARG A 44 5.56 -10.62 14.65
N ALA A 45 6.66 -9.91 14.93
CA ALA A 45 6.77 -8.48 14.62
C ALA A 45 6.71 -8.23 13.11
N GLU A 46 7.42 -9.02 12.31
CA GLU A 46 7.39 -8.95 10.85
C GLU A 46 5.98 -9.21 10.30
N MET A 47 5.30 -10.26 10.77
CA MET A 47 3.91 -10.54 10.40
C MET A 47 2.97 -9.38 10.79
N ALA A 48 3.13 -8.78 11.97
CA ALA A 48 2.30 -7.66 12.39
C ALA A 48 2.50 -6.43 11.49
N ILE A 49 3.75 -6.13 11.11
CA ILE A 49 4.05 -5.07 10.15
C ILE A 49 3.40 -5.36 8.80
N GLN A 50 3.54 -6.58 8.28
CA GLN A 50 2.94 -6.96 7.01
C GLN A 50 1.42 -6.83 7.03
N GLN A 51 0.76 -7.26 8.10
CA GLN A 51 -0.69 -7.09 8.26
C GLN A 51 -1.12 -5.62 8.25
N GLU A 52 -0.34 -4.72 8.85
CA GLU A 52 -0.63 -3.28 8.80
C GLU A 52 -0.41 -2.70 7.41
N ILE A 53 0.62 -3.16 6.67
CA ILE A 53 0.83 -2.79 5.27
C ILE A 53 -0.36 -3.24 4.41
N ASP A 54 -0.78 -4.49 4.52
CA ASP A 54 -1.90 -5.03 3.75
C ASP A 54 -3.20 -4.25 4.01
N LYS A 55 -3.50 -3.96 5.28
CA LYS A 55 -4.66 -3.12 5.67
C LYS A 55 -4.55 -1.71 5.11
N PHE A 56 -3.36 -1.14 5.08
CA PHE A 56 -3.15 0.18 4.53
C PHE A 56 -3.40 0.18 3.02
N GLU A 57 -2.84 -0.78 2.29
CA GLU A 57 -3.04 -0.93 0.85
C GLU A 57 -4.51 -1.13 0.49
N GLU A 58 -5.23 -1.98 1.22
CA GLU A 58 -6.68 -2.19 1.03
C GLU A 58 -7.45 -0.88 1.19
N LYS A 59 -7.19 -0.13 2.28
CA LYS A 59 -7.85 1.16 2.53
C LYS A 59 -7.49 2.22 1.49
N PHE A 60 -6.23 2.25 1.07
CA PHE A 60 -5.76 3.17 0.03
C PHE A 60 -6.45 2.88 -1.31
N ASN A 61 -6.49 1.63 -1.73
CA ASN A 61 -7.16 1.21 -2.96
C ASN A 61 -8.66 1.50 -2.92
N ALA A 62 -9.35 1.18 -1.82
CA ALA A 62 -10.76 1.51 -1.64
C ALA A 62 -11.01 3.03 -1.66
N GLY A 63 -10.09 3.83 -1.10
CA GLY A 63 -10.13 5.28 -1.17
C GLY A 63 -9.96 5.81 -2.60
N MET A 64 -9.02 5.26 -3.35
CA MET A 64 -8.78 5.58 -4.76
C MET A 64 -10.00 5.26 -5.63
N GLU A 65 -10.61 4.07 -5.46
CA GLU A 65 -11.81 3.69 -6.20
C GLU A 65 -12.98 4.62 -5.92
N LYS A 66 -13.22 4.97 -4.64
CA LYS A 66 -14.25 5.95 -4.25
C LYS A 66 -13.99 7.33 -4.84
N GLY A 67 -12.74 7.77 -4.90
CA GLY A 67 -12.34 9.03 -5.52
C GLY A 67 -12.69 9.07 -7.01
N ILE A 68 -12.32 8.01 -7.74
CA ILE A 68 -12.64 7.84 -9.17
C ILE A 68 -14.15 7.80 -9.40
N GLU A 69 -14.91 7.08 -8.56
CA GLU A 69 -16.37 7.03 -8.66
C GLU A 69 -17.00 8.42 -8.45
N LYS A 70 -16.54 9.14 -7.43
CA LYS A 70 -17.03 10.49 -7.12
C LYS A 70 -16.75 11.47 -8.27
N GLU A 71 -15.53 11.51 -8.78
CA GLU A 71 -15.14 12.36 -9.92
C GLU A 71 -16.07 12.10 -11.12
N LYS A 72 -16.30 10.83 -11.47
CA LYS A 72 -17.15 10.45 -12.61
C LYS A 72 -18.59 10.92 -12.43
N ILE A 73 -19.14 10.82 -11.22
CA ILE A 73 -20.49 11.31 -10.91
C ILE A 73 -20.53 12.84 -11.05
N GLU A 74 -19.52 13.55 -10.57
CA GLU A 74 -19.41 15.00 -10.69
C GLU A 74 -19.32 15.42 -12.16
N THR A 75 -18.45 14.80 -12.96
CA THR A 75 -18.39 15.02 -14.42
C THR A 75 -19.72 14.73 -15.11
N ALA A 76 -20.39 13.62 -14.76
CA ALA A 76 -21.70 13.30 -15.32
C ALA A 76 -22.75 14.37 -15.02
N LYS A 77 -22.73 14.90 -13.78
CA LYS A 77 -23.61 16.01 -13.36
C LYS A 77 -23.32 17.28 -14.15
N GLU A 78 -22.06 17.66 -14.31
CA GLU A 78 -21.66 18.83 -15.11
C GLU A 78 -22.12 18.70 -16.57
N MET A 79 -21.88 17.55 -17.20
CA MET A 79 -22.35 17.30 -18.57
C MET A 79 -23.90 17.33 -18.67
N LEU A 80 -24.62 16.86 -17.64
CA LEU A 80 -26.09 16.98 -17.58
C LEU A 80 -26.56 18.42 -17.35
N ILE A 81 -25.77 19.28 -16.73
CA ILE A 81 -26.04 20.72 -16.61
C ILE A 81 -25.92 21.38 -17.99
N GLU A 82 -24.92 20.99 -18.78
CA GLU A 82 -24.69 21.46 -20.15
C GLU A 82 -25.67 20.85 -21.19
N ASN A 83 -26.66 20.07 -20.75
CA ASN A 83 -27.60 19.34 -21.61
C ASN A 83 -26.94 18.33 -22.57
N GLY A 84 -25.81 17.76 -22.15
CA GLY A 84 -25.14 16.68 -22.88
C GLY A 84 -26.06 15.46 -23.09
N PRO A 85 -25.99 14.79 -24.26
CA PRO A 85 -26.72 13.55 -24.51
C PRO A 85 -26.34 12.44 -23.52
N ILE A 86 -27.31 11.66 -23.06
CA ILE A 86 -27.09 10.58 -22.07
C ILE A 86 -26.12 9.52 -22.61
N GLU A 87 -26.24 9.20 -23.89
CA GLU A 87 -25.40 8.24 -24.59
C GLU A 87 -23.93 8.73 -24.65
N GLN A 88 -23.74 10.04 -24.77
CA GLN A 88 -22.41 10.64 -24.76
C GLN A 88 -21.80 10.61 -23.35
N ILE A 89 -22.57 10.97 -22.33
CA ILE A 89 -22.14 10.93 -20.93
C ILE A 89 -21.75 9.50 -20.52
N ALA A 90 -22.55 8.50 -20.92
CA ALA A 90 -22.24 7.08 -20.66
C ALA A 90 -20.92 6.66 -21.30
N ARG A 91 -20.61 7.14 -22.52
CA ARG A 91 -19.35 6.85 -23.19
C ARG A 91 -18.14 7.45 -22.48
N TYR A 92 -18.22 8.70 -22.03
CA TYR A 92 -17.07 9.37 -21.42
C TYR A 92 -16.84 8.99 -19.95
N THR A 93 -17.89 8.68 -19.20
CA THR A 93 -17.76 8.31 -17.79
C THR A 93 -17.38 6.83 -17.58
N THR A 94 -17.50 5.99 -18.61
CA THR A 94 -17.08 4.56 -18.74
C THR A 94 -17.55 3.57 -17.66
N LYS A 95 -17.93 4.01 -16.47
CA LYS A 95 -18.41 3.19 -15.34
C LYS A 95 -19.86 3.49 -14.94
N LEU A 96 -20.50 4.50 -15.53
CA LEU A 96 -21.92 4.77 -15.31
C LEU A 96 -22.74 4.20 -16.45
N THR A 97 -23.77 3.46 -16.09
CA THR A 97 -24.80 2.97 -17.00
C THR A 97 -25.74 4.10 -17.41
N ILE A 98 -26.41 3.91 -18.55
CA ILE A 98 -27.46 4.82 -19.02
C ILE A 98 -28.56 4.98 -17.94
N GLU A 99 -28.87 3.93 -17.19
CA GLU A 99 -29.86 3.98 -16.12
C GLU A 99 -29.43 4.84 -14.94
N GLU A 100 -28.17 4.72 -14.50
CA GLU A 100 -27.61 5.57 -13.43
C GLU A 100 -27.60 7.04 -13.83
N ILE A 101 -27.23 7.35 -15.08
CA ILE A 101 -27.27 8.72 -15.61
C ILE A 101 -28.70 9.24 -15.69
N LYS A 102 -29.68 8.42 -16.07
CA LYS A 102 -31.10 8.78 -16.04
C LYS A 102 -31.59 9.07 -14.61
N LYS A 103 -31.15 8.29 -13.62
CA LYS A 103 -31.45 8.56 -12.19
C LYS A 103 -30.85 9.89 -11.74
N LEU A 104 -29.57 10.14 -12.02
CA LEU A 104 -28.89 11.40 -11.73
C LEU A 104 -29.61 12.60 -12.38
N LYS A 105 -30.06 12.43 -13.63
CA LYS A 105 -30.86 13.44 -14.35
C LYS A 105 -32.19 13.68 -13.65
N ALA A 106 -32.90 12.64 -13.21
CA ALA A 106 -34.18 12.78 -12.51
C ALA A 106 -34.03 13.44 -11.12
N GLU A 107 -32.93 13.18 -10.41
CA GLU A 107 -32.62 13.84 -9.12
C GLU A 107 -32.39 15.35 -9.28
N LYS A 108 -31.81 15.81 -10.39
CA LYS A 108 -31.69 17.25 -10.72
C LYS A 108 -33.04 17.96 -10.75
N TYR A 109 -34.09 17.30 -11.24
CA TYR A 109 -35.43 17.89 -11.42
C TYR A 109 -36.39 17.61 -10.25
N LYS A 110 -35.90 17.06 -9.14
CA LYS A 110 -36.66 16.90 -7.88
C LYS A 110 -36.61 18.14 -6.97
N VAL A 111 -36.08 19.26 -7.46
CA VAL A 111 -36.06 20.57 -6.77
C VAL A 111 -37.32 21.34 -7.10
#